data_AF-A0A537XI59-F1
#
_entry.id   AF-A0A537XI59-F1
#
_cell.length_a   1.000
_cell.length_b   1.000
_cell.length_c   1.000
_cell.angle_alpha   90.00
_cell.angle_beta   90.00
_cell.angle_gamma   90.00
#
_symmetry.space_group_name_H-M   'P 1'
#
loop_
_entity.id
_entity.type
_entity.pdbx_description
1 polymer ?
#
loop_
_entity_poly.entity_id
_entity_poly.type
_entity_poly.pdbx_seq_one_letter_code
_entity_poly.pdbx_strand_id
1 'polypeptide(L)'
;MAVASLENLLLDELKDLLSAKKCVGIEGLIEEGKEFLEEEMEPAVMDAALIAAPQKVEHYEIASYGSPRTWAHEVGRPQVAELLQATLDEEAETDRKLSRLAESLVNQRAA
;
A
#
# COMPACT_ATOMS: atom_id res chain seq x y z
N MET A 1 -11.10 -11.51 -2.60
CA MET A 1 -10.98 -12.97 -2.42
C MET A 1 -10.11 -13.66 -3.48
N ALA A 2 -9.96 -13.15 -4.71
CA ALA A 2 -9.05 -13.73 -5.69
C ALA A 2 -7.55 -13.43 -5.40
N VAL A 3 -7.27 -12.25 -4.84
CA VAL A 3 -5.90 -11.75 -4.56
C VAL A 3 -5.19 -12.58 -3.47
N ALA A 4 -5.89 -12.89 -2.37
CA ALA A 4 -5.36 -13.76 -1.31
C ALA A 4 -4.95 -15.16 -1.81
N SER A 5 -5.54 -15.67 -2.89
CA SER A 5 -5.11 -16.95 -3.49
C SER A 5 -3.85 -16.82 -4.36
N LEU A 6 -3.62 -15.64 -4.96
CA LEU A 6 -2.45 -15.36 -5.79
C LEU A 6 -1.23 -14.95 -4.96
N GLU A 7 -1.43 -14.18 -3.89
CA GLU A 7 -0.39 -13.92 -2.89
C GLU A 7 0.15 -15.21 -2.29
N ASN A 8 -0.73 -16.17 -1.96
CA ASN A 8 -0.33 -17.48 -1.44
C ASN A 8 0.47 -18.30 -2.47
N LEU A 9 0.16 -18.18 -3.76
CA LEU A 9 0.91 -18.82 -4.86
C LEU A 9 2.29 -18.17 -5.05
N LEU A 10 2.37 -16.83 -5.02
CA LEU A 10 3.64 -16.10 -5.03
C LEU A 10 4.49 -16.44 -3.81
N LEU A 11 3.88 -16.46 -2.62
CA LEU A 11 4.52 -16.85 -1.37
C LEU A 11 5.01 -18.29 -1.43
N ASP A 12 4.30 -19.22 -2.07
CA ASP A 12 4.78 -20.60 -2.21
C ASP A 12 5.98 -20.72 -3.18
N GLU A 13 5.99 -20.01 -4.30
CA GLU A 13 7.14 -20.01 -5.23
C GLU A 13 8.34 -19.22 -4.71
N LEU A 14 8.10 -18.17 -3.92
CA LEU A 14 9.13 -17.30 -3.35
C LEU A 14 9.43 -17.62 -1.89
N LYS A 15 8.82 -18.62 -1.25
CA LYS A 15 8.98 -18.92 0.20
C LYS A 15 10.42 -19.19 0.62
N ASP A 16 11.21 -19.78 -0.27
CA ASP A 16 12.64 -20.01 -0.06
C ASP A 16 13.49 -18.73 -0.21
N LEU A 17 12.95 -17.69 -0.87
CA LEU A 17 13.59 -16.38 -1.11
C LEU A 17 13.11 -15.30 -0.13
N LEU A 18 11.82 -15.29 0.16
CA LEU A 18 11.12 -14.46 1.13
C LEU A 18 11.19 -15.16 2.48
N SER A 19 12.38 -15.20 3.06
CA SER A 19 12.51 -15.22 4.51
C SER A 19 11.52 -14.19 5.05
N ALA A 20 10.60 -14.59 5.94
CA ALA A 20 9.63 -13.74 6.63
C ALA A 20 10.35 -12.70 7.51
N LYS A 21 11.11 -11.83 6.85
CA LYS A 21 11.86 -10.75 7.45
C LYS A 21 10.87 -9.66 7.73
N LYS A 22 10.75 -9.39 9.02
CA LYS A 22 10.18 -8.18 9.58
C LYS A 22 10.58 -6.97 8.72
N CYS A 23 9.61 -6.34 8.07
CA CYS A 23 9.84 -5.15 7.27
C CYS A 23 9.79 -3.93 8.21
N VAL A 24 10.95 -3.41 8.59
CA VAL A 24 11.03 -2.26 9.50
C VAL A 24 10.36 -1.02 8.91
N GLY A 25 10.36 -0.88 7.58
CA GLY A 25 9.71 0.23 6.87
C GLY A 25 8.20 0.25 7.09
N ILE A 26 7.50 -0.86 6.79
CA ILE A 26 6.04 -0.93 6.93
C ILE A 26 5.61 -0.79 8.40
N GLU A 27 6.38 -1.34 9.34
CA GLU A 27 6.07 -1.18 10.76
C GLU A 27 6.18 0.26 11.23
N GLY A 28 7.17 1.01 10.75
CA GLY A 28 7.28 2.43 11.06
C GLY A 28 6.05 3.22 10.57
N LEU A 29 5.55 2.91 9.37
CA LEU A 29 4.34 3.54 8.82
C LEU A 29 3.07 3.17 9.60
N ILE A 30 2.96 1.91 10.03
CA ILE A 30 1.85 1.47 10.88
C ILE A 30 1.89 2.16 12.23
N GLU A 31 3.07 2.30 12.83
CA GLU A 31 3.23 2.96 14.13
C GLU A 31 2.90 4.46 14.04
N GLU A 32 3.38 5.15 13.00
CA GLU A 32 3.01 6.55 12.73
C GLU A 32 1.48 6.72 12.63
N GLY A 33 0.79 5.79 11.96
CA GLY A 33 -0.68 5.81 11.89
C GLY A 33 -1.36 5.62 13.24
N LYS A 34 -0.76 4.86 14.18
CA LYS A 34 -1.29 4.69 15.53
C LYS A 34 -1.04 5.91 16.41
N GLU A 35 0.11 6.58 16.25
CA GLU A 35 0.42 7.80 16.99
C GLU A 35 -0.67 8.87 16.78
N PHE A 36 -1.24 8.96 15.57
CA PHE A 36 -2.38 9.84 15.31
C PHE A 36 -3.62 9.53 16.16
N LEU A 37 -3.87 8.27 16.52
CA LEU A 37 -5.01 7.88 17.36
C LEU A 37 -4.82 8.27 18.83
N GLU A 38 -3.58 8.55 19.25
CA GLU A 38 -3.23 8.94 20.62
C GLU A 38 -3.21 10.47 20.80
N GLU A 39 -3.20 11.23 19.71
CA GLU A 39 -3.20 12.69 19.74
C GLU A 39 -4.63 13.27 19.82
N GLU A 40 -4.82 14.25 20.71
CA GLU A 40 -6.05 15.05 20.72
C GLU A 40 -6.02 16.06 19.57
N MET A 41 -6.78 15.75 18.51
CA MET A 41 -6.96 16.61 17.35
C MET A 41 -8.42 17.02 17.20
N GLU A 42 -8.64 18.16 16.54
CA GLU A 42 -9.97 18.46 16.01
C GLU A 42 -10.46 17.30 15.13
N PRO A 43 -11.75 16.90 15.19
CA PRO A 43 -12.26 15.75 14.42
C PRO A 43 -11.91 15.83 12.94
N ALA A 44 -11.93 17.06 12.43
CA ALA A 44 -11.59 17.38 11.06
C ALA A 44 -10.13 17.03 10.68
N VAL A 45 -9.20 17.26 11.61
CA VAL A 45 -7.77 16.99 11.44
C VAL A 45 -7.51 15.49 11.62
N MET A 46 -8.20 14.84 12.57
CA MET A 46 -8.13 13.39 12.76
C MET A 46 -8.54 12.63 11.49
N ASP A 47 -9.65 12.99 10.85
CA ASP A 47 -10.07 12.34 9.60
C ASP A 47 -9.01 12.46 8.50
N ALA A 48 -8.35 13.61 8.39
CA ALA A 48 -7.28 13.82 7.41
C ALA A 48 -6.04 12.99 7.73
N ALA A 49 -5.66 12.88 9.01
CA ALA A 49 -4.54 12.06 9.47
C ALA A 49 -4.80 10.56 9.20
N LEU A 50 -6.02 10.08 9.47
CA LEU A 50 -6.42 8.69 9.24
C LEU A 50 -6.50 8.30 7.75
N ILE A 51 -6.58 9.27 6.84
CA ILE A 51 -6.46 9.03 5.40
C ILE A 51 -5.00 9.11 4.96
N ALA A 52 -4.24 10.08 5.48
CA ALA A 52 -2.83 10.23 5.13
C ALA A 52 -1.97 9.03 5.56
N ALA A 53 -2.28 8.41 6.70
CA ALA A 53 -1.57 7.23 7.19
C ALA A 53 -1.59 6.04 6.20
N PRO A 54 -2.76 5.52 5.76
CA PRO A 54 -2.81 4.46 4.77
C PRO A 54 -2.24 4.90 3.41
N GLN A 55 -2.37 6.17 3.00
CA GLN A 55 -1.73 6.62 1.75
C GLN A 55 -0.21 6.45 1.76
N LYS A 56 0.46 6.69 2.90
CA LYS A 56 1.90 6.42 3.02
C LYS A 56 2.23 4.94 2.84
N VAL A 57 1.37 4.05 3.35
CA VAL A 57 1.48 2.60 3.16
C VAL A 57 1.35 2.24 1.68
N GLU A 58 0.30 2.72 0.99
CA GLU A 58 0.11 2.48 -0.44
C GLU A 58 1.31 2.96 -1.28
N HIS A 59 1.85 4.16 -0.98
CA HIS A 59 3.04 4.69 -1.65
C HIS A 59 4.28 3.82 -1.43
N TYR A 60 4.45 3.27 -0.22
CA TYR A 60 5.53 2.33 0.06
C TYR A 60 5.38 1.04 -0.76
N GLU A 61 4.16 0.53 -0.89
CA GLU A 61 3.86 -0.69 -1.65
C GLU A 61 4.03 -0.47 -3.16
N ILE A 62 3.55 0.65 -3.71
CA ILE A 62 3.77 1.03 -5.10
C ILE A 62 5.27 1.07 -5.44
N ALA A 63 6.09 1.67 -4.56
CA ALA A 63 7.54 1.66 -4.72
C ALA A 63 8.14 0.24 -4.62
N SER A 64 7.62 -0.56 -3.69
CA SER A 64 8.07 -1.93 -3.41
C SER A 64 7.74 -2.92 -4.52
N TYR A 65 6.63 -2.74 -5.25
CA TYR A 65 6.23 -3.60 -6.38
C TYR A 65 6.76 -3.08 -7.72
N GLY A 66 6.91 -1.77 -7.89
CA GLY A 66 7.30 -1.16 -9.17
C GLY A 66 8.65 -1.61 -9.71
N SER A 67 9.68 -1.69 -8.85
CA SER A 67 11.02 -2.11 -9.26
C SER A 67 11.13 -3.62 -9.51
N PRO A 68 10.63 -4.51 -8.62
CA PRO A 68 10.61 -5.94 -8.88
C PRO A 68 9.81 -6.33 -10.12
N ARG A 69 8.67 -5.68 -10.40
CA ARG A 69 7.88 -5.88 -11.62
C ARG A 69 8.73 -5.63 -12.87
N THR A 70 9.51 -4.55 -12.88
CA THR A 70 10.41 -4.23 -13.99
C THR A 70 11.50 -5.29 -14.13
N TRP A 71 12.16 -5.67 -13.03
CA TRP A 71 13.21 -6.69 -13.07
C TRP A 71 12.68 -8.05 -13.51
N ALA A 72 11.47 -8.43 -13.11
CA ALA A 72 10.83 -9.67 -13.54
C ALA A 72 10.69 -9.74 -15.07
N HIS A 73 10.36 -8.63 -15.73
CA HIS A 73 10.39 -8.55 -17.20
C HIS A 73 11.81 -8.73 -17.75
N GLU A 74 12.79 -7.99 -17.22
CA GLU A 74 14.19 -8.02 -17.71
C GLU A 74 14.84 -9.40 -17.59
N VAL A 75 14.51 -10.17 -16.56
CA VAL A 75 15.04 -11.54 -16.36
C VAL A 75 14.21 -12.63 -17.03
N GLY A 76 13.25 -12.26 -17.91
CA GLY A 76 12.45 -13.20 -18.69
C GLY A 76 11.41 -13.97 -17.88
N ARG A 77 10.84 -13.36 -16.83
CA ARG A 77 9.77 -13.92 -15.98
C ARG A 77 8.46 -13.13 -16.14
N PRO A 78 7.82 -13.17 -17.33
CA PRO A 78 6.65 -12.35 -17.62
C PRO A 78 5.44 -12.63 -16.71
N GLN A 79 5.23 -13.89 -16.31
CA GLN A 79 4.15 -14.27 -15.40
C GLN A 79 4.31 -13.62 -14.03
N VAL A 80 5.54 -13.57 -13.50
CA VAL A 80 5.83 -12.88 -12.23
C VAL A 80 5.61 -11.38 -12.38
N ALA A 81 5.99 -10.79 -13.51
CA ALA A 81 5.78 -9.38 -13.77
C ALA A 81 4.28 -9.03 -13.88
N GLU A 82 3.47 -9.86 -14.53
CA GLU A 82 2.00 -9.70 -14.59
C GLU A 82 1.37 -9.74 -13.21
N LEU A 83 1.81 -10.64 -12.34
CA LEU A 83 1.32 -10.73 -10.97
C LEU A 83 1.68 -9.49 -10.16
N LEU A 84 2.94 -9.05 -10.23
CA LEU A 84 3.38 -7.82 -9.55
C LEU A 84 2.70 -6.58 -10.10
N GLN A 85 2.38 -6.55 -11.40
CA GLN A 85 1.61 -5.47 -12.02
C GLN A 85 0.16 -5.44 -11.53
N ALA A 86 -0.48 -6.61 -11.37
CA ALA A 86 -1.83 -6.68 -10.83
C ALA A 86 -1.89 -6.10 -9.41
N THR A 87 -0.94 -6.45 -8.53
CA THR A 87 -0.84 -5.85 -7.19
C THR A 87 -0.57 -4.34 -7.27
N LEU A 88 0.39 -3.91 -8.10
CA LEU A 88 0.67 -2.49 -8.30
C LEU A 88 -0.57 -1.68 -8.71
N ASP A 89 -1.40 -2.23 -9.59
CA ASP A 89 -2.63 -1.59 -10.07
C ASP A 89 -3.70 -1.50 -8.98
N GLU A 90 -3.78 -2.52 -8.11
CA GLU A 90 -4.67 -2.51 -6.93
C GLU A 90 -4.26 -1.43 -5.94
N GLU A 91 -2.98 -1.35 -5.55
CA GLU A 91 -2.50 -0.33 -4.60
C GLU A 91 -2.62 1.09 -5.18
N ALA A 92 -2.32 1.26 -6.47
CA ALA A 92 -2.52 2.53 -7.15
C ALA A 92 -3.99 2.96 -7.20
N GLU A 93 -4.94 2.02 -7.30
CA GLU A 93 -6.36 2.35 -7.22
C GLU A 93 -6.82 2.62 -5.79
N THR A 94 -6.25 1.95 -4.79
CA THR A 94 -6.51 2.24 -3.38
C THR A 94 -6.03 3.64 -3.00
N ASP A 95 -4.81 4.02 -3.37
CA ASP A 95 -4.31 5.39 -3.15
C ASP A 95 -5.19 6.45 -3.84
N ARG A 96 -5.63 6.20 -5.08
CA ARG A 96 -6.58 7.10 -5.76
C ARG A 96 -7.90 7.23 -5.01
N LYS A 97 -8.42 6.16 -4.42
CA LYS A 97 -9.64 6.22 -3.59
C LYS A 97 -9.40 7.07 -2.34
N LEU A 98 -8.25 6.90 -1.67
CA LEU A 98 -7.88 7.69 -0.50
C LEU A 98 -7.73 9.18 -0.86
N SER A 99 -7.10 9.49 -1.99
CA SER A 99 -6.99 10.86 -2.50
C SER A 99 -8.36 11.49 -2.76
N ARG A 100 -9.28 10.77 -3.42
CA ARG A 100 -10.66 11.25 -3.62
C ARG A 100 -11.40 11.47 -2.30
N LEU A 101 -11.18 10.59 -1.31
CA LEU A 101 -11.77 10.73 0.01
C LEU A 101 -11.25 11.99 0.71
N ALA A 102 -9.93 12.22 0.69
CA ALA A 102 -9.31 13.43 1.24
C ALA A 102 -9.85 14.72 0.58
N GLU A 103 -9.93 14.76 -0.76
CA GLU A 103 -10.49 15.90 -1.49
C GLU A 103 -11.96 16.14 -1.13
N SER A 104 -12.76 15.08 -0.95
CA SER A 104 -14.16 15.20 -0.58
C SER A 104 -14.35 15.82 0.82
N LEU A 105 -13.49 15.49 1.78
CA LEU A 105 -13.51 16.09 3.11
C LEU A 105 -13.16 17.58 3.08
N VAL A 106 -12.19 17.97 2.24
CA VAL A 106 -11.84 19.38 2.04
C VAL A 106 -13.01 20.15 1.43
N ASN A 107 -13.65 19.58 0.40
CA ASN A 107 -14.77 20.22 -0.31
C ASN A 107 -16.03 20.35 0.55
N GLN A 108 -16.33 19.38 1.42
CA GLN A 108 -17.45 19.49 2.38
C GLN A 108 -17.25 20.61 3.40
N ARG A 109 -16.00 20.97 3.71
CA ARG A 109 -15.67 22.02 4.69
C ARG A 109 -15.59 23.42 4.07
N ALA A 110 -15.51 23.52 2.75
CA ALA A 110 -15.48 24.80 2.03
C ALA A 110 -16.88 25.36 1.69
N ALA A 111 -17.95 24.61 1.97
CA ALA A 111 -19.34 24.91 1.62
C ALA A 111 -20.16 25.45 2.79
#